data_AF-A0A3L7BB62-F1
#
_entry.id   AF-A0A3L7BB62-F1
#
_cell.length_a   1.000
_cell.length_b   1.000
_cell.length_c   1.000
_cell.angle_alpha   90.00
_cell.angle_beta   90.00
_cell.angle_gamma   90.00
#
_symmetry.space_group_name_H-M   'P 1'
#
loop_
_entity.id
_entity.type
_entity.pdbx_description
1 polymer ?
#
loop_
_entity_poly.entity_id
_entity_poly.type
_entity_poly.pdbx_seq_one_letter_code
_entity_poly.pdbx_strand_id
1 'polypeptide(L)'
;MTARVNGRVVTPNGVIRQGCVEWDGDRITAVAEYPSVRDGHWILPGFVDMHTHGGGGHTFTTGDAGQARAAAGFHLGHGTTTLLASLVSAPFPLMRAATEAFAPLVDEGVLAGIHFEGPYLSAARCGAQNPEYLRDPSTDELAELIELGGGAIRMVTLAPERDGALEAIKLLTTQRVVAAVGHTDATYDQTRAAVAAGASVGTHLFNGMRPVHHREPGPVVALLDAPTVVCELVADGVHLHDGMLTFATATAGPDRAALITDAMAAAGMADGEYELGGQAVTVADGVARLARDGAIAGSTLTMDAALRHAVDAGIPIADAARMVATTPARAIGLGDRVGALQVGLRADLVVLDEDLNVVRVLRGGSWVE
;
A
#
# COMPACT_ATOMS: atom_id res chain seq x y z
N MET A 1 -0.74 -19.30 -26.54
CA MET A 1 -1.10 -20.68 -26.15
C MET A 1 -1.74 -20.52 -24.80
N THR A 2 -3.01 -20.89 -24.65
CA THR A 2 -3.73 -20.68 -23.39
C THR A 2 -3.05 -21.45 -22.26
N ALA A 3 -2.52 -20.71 -21.29
CA ALA A 3 -1.93 -21.26 -20.09
C ALA A 3 -2.98 -21.28 -18.97
N ARG A 4 -2.77 -22.13 -17.97
CA ARG A 4 -3.73 -22.32 -16.89
C ARG A 4 -3.10 -22.75 -15.57
N VAL A 5 -3.81 -22.45 -14.49
CA VAL A 5 -3.49 -22.91 -13.14
C VAL A 5 -4.77 -23.30 -12.41
N ASN A 6 -4.68 -24.32 -11.57
CA ASN A 6 -5.83 -24.92 -10.89
C ASN A 6 -5.64 -24.93 -9.37
N GLY A 7 -6.73 -24.80 -8.62
CA GLY A 7 -6.71 -24.79 -7.15
C GLY A 7 -7.97 -24.18 -6.54
N ARG A 8 -7.88 -23.71 -5.30
CA ARG A 8 -8.91 -22.92 -4.62
C ARG A 8 -8.81 -21.47 -5.09
N VAL A 9 -9.64 -21.07 -6.05
CA VAL A 9 -9.55 -19.76 -6.69
C VAL A 9 -10.39 -18.75 -5.91
N VAL A 10 -9.76 -17.67 -5.44
CA VAL A 10 -10.42 -16.56 -4.75
C VAL A 10 -10.84 -15.50 -5.76
N THR A 11 -12.15 -15.35 -5.96
CA THR A 11 -12.75 -14.39 -6.91
C THR A 11 -13.49 -13.28 -6.16
N PRO A 12 -13.85 -12.17 -6.83
CA PRO A 12 -14.71 -11.14 -6.24
C PRO A 12 -16.02 -11.68 -5.64
N ASN A 13 -16.55 -12.75 -6.23
CA ASN A 13 -17.83 -13.39 -5.87
C ASN A 13 -17.68 -14.55 -4.86
N GLY A 14 -16.47 -14.77 -4.33
CA GLY A 14 -16.19 -15.84 -3.37
C GLY A 14 -15.19 -16.88 -3.91
N VAL A 15 -15.08 -18.00 -3.18
CA VAL A 15 -14.06 -19.04 -3.44
C VAL A 15 -14.64 -20.17 -4.30
N ILE A 16 -14.02 -20.42 -5.45
CA ILE A 16 -14.26 -21.63 -6.26
C ILE A 16 -13.32 -22.73 -5.75
N ARG A 17 -13.86 -23.70 -5.03
CA ARG A 17 -13.05 -24.74 -4.34
C ARG A 17 -12.28 -25.65 -5.31
N GLN A 18 -12.86 -25.95 -6.46
CA GLN A 18 -12.24 -26.68 -7.56
C GLN A 18 -12.17 -25.75 -8.76
N GLY A 19 -11.33 -24.73 -8.70
CA GLY A 19 -11.27 -23.67 -9.69
C GLY A 19 -10.10 -23.80 -10.66
N CYS A 20 -10.22 -23.08 -11.76
CA CYS A 20 -9.19 -22.86 -12.76
C CYS A 20 -9.16 -21.37 -13.14
N VAL A 21 -7.95 -20.85 -13.37
CA VAL A 21 -7.70 -19.57 -14.02
C VAL A 21 -6.94 -19.84 -15.32
N GLU A 22 -7.48 -19.38 -16.44
CA GLU A 22 -6.84 -19.44 -17.75
C GLU A 22 -6.44 -18.05 -18.22
N TRP A 23 -5.33 -17.95 -18.95
CA TRP A 23 -4.86 -16.71 -19.55
C TRP A 23 -4.22 -16.94 -20.92
N ASP A 24 -4.21 -15.89 -21.73
CA ASP A 24 -3.46 -15.81 -22.99
C ASP A 24 -2.82 -14.42 -23.10
N GLY A 25 -1.52 -14.39 -23.39
CA GLY A 25 -0.73 -13.17 -23.25
C GLY A 25 -0.79 -12.62 -21.82
N ASP A 26 -1.09 -11.34 -21.67
CA ASP A 26 -1.19 -10.66 -20.37
C ASP A 26 -2.60 -10.70 -19.76
N ARG A 27 -3.59 -11.41 -20.35
CA ARG A 27 -5.00 -11.32 -19.93
C ARG A 27 -5.59 -12.62 -19.45
N ILE A 28 -6.36 -12.54 -18.39
CA ILE A 28 -7.23 -13.62 -17.92
C ILE A 28 -8.36 -13.82 -18.94
N THR A 29 -8.51 -15.05 -19.43
CA THR A 29 -9.52 -15.43 -20.42
C THR A 29 -10.67 -16.24 -19.83
N ALA A 30 -10.43 -16.95 -18.73
CA ALA A 30 -11.47 -17.70 -18.02
C ALA A 30 -11.16 -17.83 -16.52
N VAL A 31 -12.23 -17.80 -15.70
CA VAL A 31 -12.21 -18.17 -14.29
C VAL A 31 -13.44 -19.02 -14.03
N ALA A 32 -13.26 -20.32 -13.78
CA ALA A 32 -14.37 -21.28 -13.76
C ALA A 32 -14.11 -22.46 -12.84
N GLU A 33 -15.17 -23.23 -12.56
CA GLU A 33 -15.07 -24.53 -11.90
C GLU A 33 -14.43 -25.56 -12.85
N TYR A 34 -13.53 -26.38 -12.31
CA TYR A 34 -12.79 -27.42 -13.01
C TYR A 34 -12.76 -28.70 -12.15
N PRO A 35 -13.77 -29.59 -12.29
CA PRO A 35 -14.07 -30.67 -11.34
C PRO A 35 -12.98 -31.74 -11.15
N SER A 36 -11.99 -31.81 -12.04
CA SER A 36 -10.90 -32.80 -11.95
C SER A 36 -9.73 -32.37 -11.06
N VAL A 37 -9.83 -31.21 -10.41
CA VAL A 37 -8.75 -30.66 -9.57
C VAL A 37 -8.87 -31.18 -8.16
N ARG A 38 -7.78 -31.80 -7.69
CA ARG A 38 -7.61 -32.30 -6.31
C ARG A 38 -6.56 -31.53 -5.53
N ASP A 39 -5.87 -30.59 -6.17
CA ASP A 39 -4.74 -29.87 -5.59
C ASP A 39 -5.23 -28.73 -4.66
N GLY A 40 -4.71 -28.72 -3.44
CA GLY A 40 -5.12 -27.85 -2.34
C GLY A 40 -4.53 -26.44 -2.34
N HIS A 41 -3.80 -26.01 -3.37
CA HIS A 41 -3.22 -24.65 -3.38
C HIS A 41 -4.30 -23.57 -3.45
N TRP A 42 -4.05 -22.43 -2.82
CA TRP A 42 -4.84 -21.22 -3.02
C TRP A 42 -4.34 -20.46 -4.23
N ILE A 43 -5.27 -19.86 -4.98
CA ILE A 43 -4.96 -18.96 -6.09
C ILE A 43 -5.66 -17.63 -5.79
N LEU A 44 -4.87 -16.61 -5.48
CA LEU A 44 -5.35 -15.27 -5.19
C LEU A 44 -4.96 -14.32 -6.34
N PRO A 45 -5.64 -13.16 -6.48
CA PRO A 45 -5.14 -12.08 -7.31
C PRO A 45 -3.72 -11.68 -6.87
N GLY A 46 -2.91 -11.20 -7.80
CA GLY A 46 -1.63 -10.56 -7.48
C GLY A 46 -1.81 -9.45 -6.46
N PHE A 47 -0.94 -9.41 -5.44
CA PHE A 47 -1.06 -8.41 -4.37
C PHE A 47 -0.72 -7.02 -4.89
N VAL A 48 -1.33 -6.02 -4.26
CA VAL A 48 -1.20 -4.60 -4.56
C VAL A 48 -0.79 -3.89 -3.28
N ASP A 49 0.45 -3.45 -3.24
CA ASP A 49 0.94 -2.64 -2.12
C ASP A 49 1.01 -1.18 -2.54
N MET A 50 0.13 -0.38 -1.95
CA MET A 50 0.00 1.04 -2.25
C MET A 50 0.87 1.92 -1.34
N HIS A 51 1.58 1.33 -0.39
CA HIS A 51 2.43 2.08 0.54
C HIS A 51 3.63 1.24 1.02
N THR A 52 4.79 1.44 0.38
CA THR A 52 6.08 0.83 0.77
C THR A 52 7.26 1.75 0.51
N HIS A 53 8.24 1.79 1.42
CA HIS A 53 9.45 2.61 1.32
C HIS A 53 10.69 1.84 0.86
N GLY A 54 10.65 0.51 0.83
CA GLY A 54 11.75 -0.32 0.38
C GLY A 54 11.56 -1.81 0.67
N GLY A 55 12.61 -2.58 0.45
CA GLY A 55 12.68 -4.01 0.74
C GLY A 55 13.89 -4.68 0.11
N GLY A 56 14.30 -5.84 0.62
CA GLY A 56 15.44 -6.61 0.13
C GLY A 56 16.77 -5.86 0.21
N GLY A 57 16.93 -4.96 1.19
CA GLY A 57 18.13 -4.13 1.37
C GLY A 57 18.16 -2.87 0.51
N HIS A 58 17.07 -2.56 -0.20
CA HIS A 58 16.98 -1.43 -1.12
C HIS A 58 15.86 -0.46 -0.71
N THR A 59 16.03 0.83 -1.03
CA THR A 59 15.10 1.91 -0.66
C THR A 59 14.55 2.67 -1.86
N PHE A 60 13.33 3.21 -1.72
CA PHE A 60 12.74 4.18 -2.65
C PHE A 60 13.06 5.64 -2.28
N THR A 61 13.57 5.91 -1.08
CA THR A 61 13.67 7.28 -0.53
C THR A 61 14.79 8.13 -1.12
N THR A 62 15.66 7.56 -1.96
CA THR A 62 16.86 8.22 -2.50
C THR A 62 16.68 8.72 -3.94
N GLY A 63 15.62 8.30 -4.64
CA GLY A 63 15.47 8.54 -6.08
C GLY A 63 16.39 7.71 -6.97
N ASP A 64 17.00 6.65 -6.45
CA ASP A 64 17.84 5.74 -7.24
C ASP A 64 16.98 4.66 -7.94
N ALA A 65 16.95 4.68 -9.28
CA ALA A 65 16.14 3.76 -10.07
C ALA A 65 16.60 2.29 -9.98
N GLY A 66 17.88 2.03 -9.72
CA GLY A 66 18.43 0.69 -9.54
C GLY A 66 17.95 0.06 -8.24
N GLN A 67 18.01 0.83 -7.14
CA GLN A 67 17.46 0.43 -5.84
C GLN A 67 15.96 0.21 -5.92
N ALA A 68 15.22 1.12 -6.59
CA ALA A 68 13.78 0.97 -6.77
C ALA A 68 13.42 -0.32 -7.52
N ARG A 69 14.14 -0.66 -8.60
CA ARG A 69 13.92 -1.92 -9.32
C ARG A 69 14.21 -3.14 -8.47
N ALA A 70 15.28 -3.11 -7.68
CA ALA A 70 15.65 -4.23 -6.81
C ALA A 70 14.63 -4.44 -5.67
N ALA A 71 14.18 -3.36 -5.02
CA ALA A 71 13.11 -3.42 -4.01
C ALA A 71 11.79 -3.94 -4.61
N ALA A 72 11.41 -3.48 -5.80
CA ALA A 72 10.23 -3.99 -6.50
C ALA A 72 10.35 -5.49 -6.85
N GLY A 73 11.55 -5.93 -7.27
CA GLY A 73 11.83 -7.35 -7.53
C GLY A 73 11.72 -8.22 -6.28
N PHE A 74 12.21 -7.74 -5.13
CA PHE A 74 12.05 -8.41 -3.85
C PHE A 74 10.56 -8.61 -3.51
N HIS A 75 9.77 -7.53 -3.52
CA HIS A 75 8.34 -7.60 -3.21
C HIS A 75 7.55 -8.45 -4.22
N LEU A 76 7.97 -8.49 -5.48
CA LEU A 76 7.39 -9.36 -6.49
C LEU A 76 7.53 -10.85 -6.14
N GLY A 77 8.69 -11.27 -5.60
CA GLY A 77 8.90 -12.63 -5.09
C GLY A 77 7.97 -12.98 -3.92
N HIS A 78 7.49 -11.97 -3.20
CA HIS A 78 6.53 -12.07 -2.10
C HIS A 78 5.06 -11.84 -2.53
N GLY A 79 4.76 -11.98 -3.82
CA GLY A 79 3.41 -11.94 -4.37
C GLY A 79 2.91 -10.55 -4.77
N THR A 80 3.69 -9.49 -4.54
CA THR A 80 3.32 -8.11 -4.87
C THR A 80 3.55 -7.81 -6.35
N THR A 81 2.49 -7.88 -7.15
CA THR A 81 2.53 -7.68 -8.61
C THR A 81 2.36 -6.21 -9.03
N THR A 82 1.81 -5.40 -8.13
CA THR A 82 1.53 -3.97 -8.31
C THR A 82 2.02 -3.22 -7.08
N LEU A 83 2.88 -2.21 -7.26
CA LEU A 83 3.60 -1.55 -6.17
C LEU A 83 3.65 -0.05 -6.39
N LEU A 84 3.29 0.76 -5.38
CA LEU A 84 3.66 2.17 -5.36
C LEU A 84 4.98 2.36 -4.60
N ALA A 85 5.94 3.09 -5.20
CA ALA A 85 7.15 3.50 -4.49
C ALA A 85 6.82 4.71 -3.60
N SER A 86 6.86 4.53 -2.28
CA SER A 86 6.59 5.59 -1.30
C SER A 86 7.85 6.32 -0.89
N LEU A 87 7.87 7.63 -1.10
CA LEU A 87 8.91 8.51 -0.59
C LEU A 87 8.43 9.19 0.68
N VAL A 88 9.29 9.19 1.69
CA VAL A 88 9.11 9.97 2.92
C VAL A 88 9.37 11.46 2.67
N SER A 89 9.06 12.28 3.68
CA SER A 89 9.28 13.73 3.67
C SER A 89 10.70 14.08 3.23
N ALA A 90 10.82 14.96 2.25
CA ALA A 90 12.08 15.33 1.62
C ALA A 90 12.10 16.80 1.16
N PRO A 91 13.28 17.38 0.89
CA PRO A 91 13.40 18.64 0.16
C PRO A 91 12.80 18.51 -1.24
N PHE A 92 12.16 19.58 -1.72
CA PHE A 92 11.53 19.60 -3.05
C PHE A 92 12.46 19.16 -4.21
N PRO A 93 13.75 19.54 -4.26
CA PRO A 93 14.65 19.05 -5.31
C PRO A 93 14.82 17.52 -5.34
N LEU A 94 14.78 16.86 -4.18
CA LEU A 94 14.86 15.40 -4.11
C LEU A 94 13.57 14.75 -4.58
N MET A 95 12.41 15.32 -4.23
CA MET A 95 11.10 14.85 -4.74
C MET A 95 11.04 14.92 -6.27
N ARG A 96 11.56 16.00 -6.86
CA ARG A 96 11.69 16.13 -8.32
C ARG A 96 12.61 15.07 -8.91
N ALA A 97 13.83 14.93 -8.38
CA ALA A 97 14.80 13.97 -8.86
C ALA A 97 14.27 12.52 -8.80
N ALA A 98 13.57 12.17 -7.71
CA ALA A 98 12.92 10.87 -7.59
C ALA A 98 11.78 10.69 -8.59
N THR A 99 10.99 11.74 -8.85
CA THR A 99 9.93 11.71 -9.88
C THR A 99 10.51 11.43 -11.25
N GLU A 100 11.58 12.15 -11.64
CA GLU A 100 12.29 11.96 -12.91
C GLU A 100 12.89 10.55 -13.02
N ALA A 101 13.42 10.00 -11.94
CA ALA A 101 14.02 8.67 -11.92
C ALA A 101 12.97 7.54 -11.97
N PHE A 102 11.81 7.71 -11.33
CA PHE A 102 10.82 6.65 -11.17
C PHE A 102 9.74 6.66 -12.25
N ALA A 103 9.47 7.79 -12.93
CA ALA A 103 8.51 7.81 -14.03
C ALA A 103 8.82 6.79 -15.15
N PRO A 104 10.08 6.62 -15.62
CA PRO A 104 10.42 5.55 -16.57
C PRO A 104 10.14 4.14 -16.04
N LEU A 105 10.34 3.90 -14.74
CA LEU A 105 10.03 2.61 -14.12
C LEU A 105 8.52 2.33 -14.08
N VAL A 106 7.69 3.38 -14.03
CA VAL A 106 6.23 3.26 -14.16
C VAL A 106 5.84 2.90 -15.59
N ASP A 107 6.46 3.55 -16.59
CA ASP A 107 6.22 3.25 -18.01
C ASP A 107 6.63 1.82 -18.40
N GLU A 108 7.74 1.33 -17.84
CA GLU A 108 8.18 -0.07 -17.98
C GLU A 108 7.28 -1.07 -17.23
N GLY A 109 6.42 -0.58 -16.33
CA GLY A 109 5.58 -1.41 -15.48
C GLY A 109 6.33 -2.07 -14.33
N VAL A 110 7.54 -1.61 -13.97
CA VAL A 110 8.22 -2.04 -12.73
C VAL A 110 7.44 -1.55 -11.52
N LEU A 111 7.11 -0.27 -11.50
CA LEU A 111 6.28 0.38 -10.49
C LEU A 111 4.88 0.66 -11.08
N ALA A 112 3.87 0.72 -10.22
CA ALA A 112 2.52 1.14 -10.59
C ALA A 112 2.32 2.66 -10.40
N GLY A 113 3.24 3.31 -9.69
CA GLY A 113 3.27 4.74 -9.47
C GLY A 113 4.13 5.14 -8.29
N ILE A 114 4.04 6.42 -7.95
CA ILE A 114 4.75 7.07 -6.86
C ILE A 114 3.74 7.51 -5.80
N HIS A 115 4.08 7.26 -4.54
CA HIS A 115 3.40 7.82 -3.38
C HIS A 115 4.34 8.81 -2.68
N PHE A 116 3.90 10.05 -2.50
CA PHE A 116 4.60 11.00 -1.63
C PHE A 116 3.95 11.00 -0.25
N GLU A 117 4.62 10.39 0.72
CA GLU A 117 4.21 10.42 2.11
C GLU A 117 4.79 11.66 2.81
N GLY A 118 4.08 12.78 2.67
CA GLY A 118 4.58 14.08 3.03
C GLY A 118 5.27 14.80 1.86
N PRO A 119 5.93 15.94 2.10
CA PRO A 119 6.32 16.50 3.40
C PRO A 119 5.26 17.37 4.09
N TYR A 120 4.03 17.36 3.60
CA TYR A 120 2.95 18.22 4.07
C TYR A 120 2.24 17.68 5.32
N LEU A 121 3.02 17.32 6.35
CA LEU A 121 2.57 16.55 7.51
C LEU A 121 2.62 17.38 8.80
N SER A 122 2.00 16.84 9.85
CA SER A 122 2.00 17.44 11.19
C SER A 122 3.30 17.21 11.92
N ALA A 123 3.93 18.28 12.40
CA ALA A 123 5.09 18.17 13.29
C ALA A 123 4.75 17.43 14.60
N ALA A 124 3.51 17.55 15.09
CA ALA A 124 3.04 16.86 16.29
C ALA A 124 2.90 15.34 16.10
N ARG A 125 2.84 14.87 14.84
CA ARG A 125 2.69 13.47 14.47
C ARG A 125 3.76 13.03 13.46
N CYS A 126 4.97 13.55 13.61
CA CYS A 126 6.08 13.34 12.69
C CYS A 126 6.48 11.86 12.54
N GLY A 127 6.48 11.09 13.62
CA GLY A 127 6.92 9.69 13.58
C GLY A 127 8.35 9.56 13.04
N ALA A 128 8.53 8.69 12.05
CA ALA A 128 9.81 8.46 11.37
C ALA A 128 10.14 9.46 10.26
N GLN A 129 9.24 10.39 9.94
CA GLN A 129 9.51 11.46 8.98
C GLN A 129 10.63 12.38 9.50
N ASN A 130 11.39 13.01 8.59
CA ASN A 130 12.40 13.99 8.98
C ASN A 130 11.71 15.35 9.28
N PRO A 131 11.73 15.84 10.54
CA PRO A 131 11.06 17.07 10.92
C PRO A 131 11.61 18.32 10.22
N GLU A 132 12.86 18.30 9.75
CA GLU A 132 13.47 19.43 9.05
C GLU A 132 12.83 19.71 7.68
N TYR A 133 12.15 18.72 7.10
CA TYR A 133 11.57 18.83 5.77
C TYR A 133 10.06 19.11 5.79
N LEU A 134 9.42 18.98 6.96
CA LEU A 134 7.99 19.23 7.11
C LEU A 134 7.66 20.69 6.81
N ARG A 135 6.64 20.88 5.98
CA ARG A 135 6.18 22.22 5.56
C ARG A 135 4.69 22.22 5.24
N ASP A 136 4.11 23.41 5.07
CA ASP A 136 2.73 23.52 4.58
C ASP A 136 2.65 23.09 3.11
N PRO A 137 1.51 22.50 2.69
CA PRO A 137 1.30 22.13 1.29
C PRO A 137 1.37 23.33 0.36
N SER A 138 2.04 23.13 -0.77
CA SER A 138 2.14 24.10 -1.86
C SER A 138 1.48 23.51 -3.10
N THR A 139 0.45 24.17 -3.61
CA THR A 139 -0.19 23.79 -4.88
C THR A 139 0.76 23.91 -6.06
N ASP A 140 1.73 24.82 -5.99
CA ASP A 140 2.73 25.01 -7.06
C ASP A 140 3.70 23.83 -7.08
N GLU A 141 4.23 23.42 -5.91
CA GLU A 141 5.09 22.23 -5.81
C GLU A 141 4.36 20.98 -6.31
N LEU A 142 3.10 20.80 -5.88
CA LEU A 142 2.28 19.66 -6.28
C LEU A 142 1.98 19.65 -7.77
N ALA A 143 1.58 20.78 -8.35
CA ALA A 143 1.30 20.88 -9.78
C ALA A 143 2.54 20.55 -10.62
N GLU A 144 3.71 21.08 -10.21
CA GLU A 144 4.97 20.82 -10.89
C GLU A 144 5.37 19.34 -10.82
N LEU A 145 5.24 18.70 -9.65
CA LEU A 145 5.51 17.26 -9.51
C LEU A 145 4.55 16.42 -10.37
N ILE A 146 3.26 16.75 -10.40
CA ILE A 146 2.25 16.04 -11.19
C ILE A 146 2.56 16.16 -12.68
N GLU A 147 2.91 17.38 -13.15
CA GLU A 147 3.32 17.61 -14.53
C GLU A 147 4.58 16.81 -14.87
N LEU A 148 5.61 16.90 -14.02
CA LEU A 148 6.88 16.19 -14.18
C LEU A 148 6.71 14.68 -14.24
N GLY A 149 5.82 14.14 -13.40
CA GLY A 149 5.56 12.71 -13.31
C GLY A 149 4.77 12.15 -14.49
N GLY A 150 4.10 12.98 -15.31
CA GLY A 150 3.36 12.51 -16.49
C GLY A 150 2.30 11.45 -16.18
N GLY A 151 1.74 11.43 -14.96
CA GLY A 151 0.80 10.40 -14.48
C GLY A 151 1.43 9.31 -13.60
N ALA A 152 2.73 9.38 -13.31
CA ALA A 152 3.41 8.48 -12.37
C ALA A 152 3.00 8.71 -10.92
N ILE A 153 2.69 9.94 -10.51
CA ILE A 153 2.25 10.24 -9.13
C ILE A 153 0.83 9.75 -8.95
N ARG A 154 0.63 8.83 -8.01
CA ARG A 154 -0.66 8.19 -7.75
C ARG A 154 -1.28 8.63 -6.42
N MET A 155 -0.46 8.94 -5.44
CA MET A 155 -0.94 9.27 -4.10
C MET A 155 -0.04 10.30 -3.42
N VAL A 156 -0.65 11.16 -2.63
CA VAL A 156 0.05 12.08 -1.71
C VAL A 156 -0.63 12.02 -0.35
N THR A 157 0.12 11.68 0.69
CA THR A 157 -0.32 11.79 2.08
C THR A 157 -0.02 13.19 2.62
N LEU A 158 -1.03 13.81 3.23
CA LEU A 158 -0.91 15.12 3.87
C LEU A 158 -1.73 15.20 5.16
N ALA A 159 -1.36 16.14 6.03
CA ALA A 159 -2.07 16.44 7.26
C ALA A 159 -3.10 17.56 7.03
N PRO A 160 -4.40 17.31 7.18
CA PRO A 160 -5.44 18.26 6.80
C PRO A 160 -5.55 19.50 7.69
N GLU A 161 -4.87 19.53 8.84
CA GLU A 161 -4.79 20.72 9.68
C GLU A 161 -3.72 21.74 9.23
N ARG A 162 -2.88 21.40 8.25
CA ARG A 162 -1.85 22.30 7.70
C ARG A 162 -2.48 23.40 6.83
N ASP A 163 -1.82 24.55 6.75
CA ASP A 163 -2.33 25.68 5.98
C ASP A 163 -2.30 25.34 4.48
N GLY A 164 -3.41 25.55 3.76
CA GLY A 164 -3.53 25.21 2.34
C GLY A 164 -3.83 23.74 2.03
N ALA A 165 -4.04 22.89 3.05
CA ALA A 165 -4.28 21.46 2.84
C ALA A 165 -5.56 21.16 2.05
N LEU A 166 -6.64 21.91 2.28
CA LEU A 166 -7.90 21.70 1.55
C LEU A 166 -7.77 22.06 0.07
N GLU A 167 -7.02 23.11 -0.25
CA GLU A 167 -6.70 23.51 -1.63
C GLU A 167 -5.84 22.44 -2.31
N ALA A 168 -4.83 21.91 -1.61
CA ALA A 168 -3.99 20.82 -2.10
C ALA A 168 -4.81 19.54 -2.37
N ILE A 169 -5.69 19.14 -1.46
CA ILE A 169 -6.59 17.98 -1.65
C ILE A 169 -7.44 18.15 -2.91
N LYS A 170 -8.04 19.33 -3.10
CA LYS A 170 -8.86 19.62 -4.30
C LYS A 170 -8.04 19.55 -5.58
N LEU A 171 -6.81 20.07 -5.57
CA LEU A 171 -5.89 20.00 -6.70
C LEU A 171 -5.58 18.55 -7.05
N LEU A 172 -5.11 17.76 -6.07
CA LEU A 172 -4.79 16.34 -6.24
C LEU A 172 -5.96 15.57 -6.84
N THR A 173 -7.15 15.73 -6.24
CA THR A 173 -8.39 15.07 -6.70
C THR A 173 -8.73 15.45 -8.14
N THR A 174 -8.61 16.74 -8.50
CA THR A 174 -8.88 17.23 -9.86
C THR A 174 -7.90 16.64 -10.88
N GLN A 175 -6.65 16.41 -10.46
CA GLN A 175 -5.60 15.77 -11.26
C GLN A 175 -5.66 14.23 -11.21
N ARG A 176 -6.68 13.63 -10.58
CA ARG A 176 -6.83 12.18 -10.37
C ARG A 176 -5.67 11.53 -9.61
N VAL A 177 -5.03 12.31 -8.73
CA VAL A 177 -4.09 11.83 -7.72
C VAL A 177 -4.84 11.63 -6.42
N VAL A 178 -4.62 10.50 -5.76
CA VAL A 178 -5.24 10.19 -4.47
C VAL A 178 -4.68 11.13 -3.40
N ALA A 179 -5.57 11.85 -2.72
CA ALA A 179 -5.25 12.58 -1.52
C ALA A 179 -5.51 11.70 -0.29
N ALA A 180 -4.45 11.37 0.43
CA ALA A 180 -4.49 10.55 1.64
C ALA A 180 -4.29 11.42 2.89
N VAL A 181 -4.96 11.06 3.98
CA VAL A 181 -4.88 11.72 5.29
C VAL A 181 -4.04 10.86 6.22
N GLY A 182 -2.90 11.41 6.67
CA GLY A 182 -1.95 10.71 7.54
C GLY A 182 -1.04 11.69 8.27
N HIS A 183 -0.28 11.18 9.25
CA HIS A 183 0.63 12.00 10.07
C HIS A 183 -0.01 13.31 10.55
N THR A 184 -1.18 13.20 11.17
CA THR A 184 -2.09 14.32 11.41
C THR A 184 -2.56 14.40 12.86
N ASP A 185 -2.49 15.60 13.41
CA ASP A 185 -3.13 16.00 14.66
C ASP A 185 -4.45 16.74 14.37
N ALA A 186 -5.16 16.41 13.29
CA ALA A 186 -6.44 17.03 12.97
C ALA A 186 -7.55 16.62 13.94
N THR A 187 -8.48 17.53 14.19
CA THR A 187 -9.78 17.23 14.81
C THR A 187 -10.65 16.38 13.90
N TYR A 188 -11.69 15.76 14.47
CA TYR A 188 -12.70 15.05 13.69
C TYR A 188 -13.27 15.94 12.57
N ASP A 189 -13.60 17.20 12.87
CA ASP A 189 -14.20 18.13 11.91
C ASP A 189 -13.24 18.53 10.78
N GLN A 190 -11.95 18.75 11.09
CA GLN A 190 -10.93 19.02 10.07
C GLN A 190 -10.76 17.81 9.13
N THR A 191 -10.75 16.60 9.67
CA THR A 191 -10.68 15.39 8.83
C THR A 191 -11.93 15.21 7.98
N ARG A 192 -13.13 15.49 8.52
CA ARG A 192 -14.37 15.48 7.73
C ARG A 192 -14.35 16.54 6.62
N ALA A 193 -13.77 17.71 6.86
CA ALA A 193 -13.59 18.74 5.83
C ALA A 193 -12.63 18.28 4.72
N ALA A 194 -11.55 17.58 5.06
CA ALA A 194 -10.63 16.98 4.10
C ALA A 194 -11.30 15.92 3.22
N VAL A 195 -12.10 15.03 3.82
CA VAL A 195 -12.91 14.05 3.08
C VAL A 195 -13.89 14.76 2.15
N ALA A 196 -14.59 15.80 2.64
CA ALA A 196 -15.50 16.59 1.81
C ALA A 196 -14.78 17.34 0.66
N ALA A 197 -13.49 17.65 0.83
CA ALA A 197 -12.66 18.25 -0.21
C ALA A 197 -12.15 17.25 -1.25
N GLY A 198 -12.26 15.93 -0.99
CA GLY A 198 -11.90 14.86 -1.93
C GLY A 198 -10.92 13.82 -1.39
N ALA A 199 -10.44 13.95 -0.15
CA ALA A 199 -9.55 12.94 0.42
C ALA A 199 -10.25 11.57 0.50
N SER A 200 -9.57 10.52 0.04
CA SER A 200 -10.17 9.20 -0.19
C SER A 200 -9.39 8.04 0.42
N VAL A 201 -8.25 8.32 1.06
CA VAL A 201 -7.44 7.33 1.77
C VAL A 201 -7.08 7.85 3.17
N GLY A 202 -7.11 6.98 4.17
CA GLY A 202 -6.49 7.20 5.47
C GLY A 202 -5.20 6.37 5.55
N THR A 203 -4.06 7.04 5.62
CA THR A 203 -2.73 6.42 5.63
C THR A 203 -2.48 5.70 6.96
N HIS A 204 -1.95 4.47 6.90
CA HIS A 204 -1.64 3.55 8.03
C HIS A 204 -2.42 3.85 9.33
N LEU A 205 -3.75 3.72 9.25
CA LEU A 205 -4.72 4.16 10.27
C LEU A 205 -4.22 3.87 11.70
N PHE A 206 -4.51 4.80 12.62
CA PHE A 206 -4.01 4.84 14.01
C PHE A 206 -2.55 5.31 14.17
N ASN A 207 -1.65 4.98 13.25
CA ASN A 207 -0.24 5.38 13.30
C ASN A 207 -0.07 6.82 12.84
N GLY A 208 0.80 7.59 13.51
CA GLY A 208 0.96 9.02 13.19
C GLY A 208 -0.34 9.82 13.31
N MET A 209 -1.32 9.37 14.10
CA MET A 209 -2.59 10.07 14.27
C MET A 209 -2.82 10.44 15.73
N ARG A 210 -3.64 11.46 15.98
CA ARG A 210 -4.10 11.68 17.35
C ARG A 210 -4.96 10.52 17.88
N PRO A 211 -4.80 10.12 19.15
CA PRO A 211 -5.59 9.03 19.72
C PRO A 211 -7.08 9.33 19.74
N VAL A 212 -7.88 8.27 19.66
CA VAL A 212 -9.34 8.36 19.77
C VAL A 212 -9.73 8.74 21.20
N HIS A 213 -10.60 9.74 21.34
CA HIS A 213 -11.18 10.14 22.61
C HIS A 213 -12.69 10.39 22.49
N HIS A 214 -13.47 10.02 23.52
CA HIS A 214 -14.94 10.01 23.46
C HIS A 214 -15.62 11.39 23.21
N ARG A 215 -14.91 12.49 23.48
CA ARG A 215 -15.38 13.88 23.23
C ARG A 215 -14.70 14.56 22.05
N GLU A 216 -13.58 14.01 21.60
CA GLU A 216 -12.83 14.49 20.44
C GLU A 216 -12.36 13.25 19.68
N PRO A 217 -13.21 12.70 18.79
CA PRO A 217 -12.97 11.39 18.18
C PRO A 217 -11.72 11.34 17.30
N GLY A 218 -11.30 12.49 16.78
CA GLY A 218 -10.10 12.63 15.95
C GLY A 218 -10.24 12.03 14.53
N PRO A 219 -9.10 11.91 13.82
CA PRO A 219 -9.08 11.58 12.40
C PRO A 219 -9.46 10.11 12.17
N VAL A 220 -9.07 9.21 13.05
CA VAL A 220 -9.35 7.77 12.95
C VAL A 220 -10.85 7.50 12.84
N VAL A 221 -11.65 8.09 13.73
CA VAL A 221 -13.10 7.89 13.71
C VAL A 221 -13.73 8.58 12.50
N ALA A 222 -13.25 9.75 12.10
CA ALA A 222 -13.73 10.45 10.91
C ALA A 222 -13.50 9.64 9.62
N LEU A 223 -12.34 8.99 9.49
CA LEU A 223 -11.97 8.18 8.32
C LEU A 223 -12.76 6.86 8.28
N LEU A 224 -12.90 6.17 9.42
CA LEU A 224 -13.70 4.95 9.51
C LEU A 224 -15.18 5.19 9.21
N ASP A 225 -15.74 6.33 9.66
CA ASP A 225 -17.13 6.73 9.43
C ASP A 225 -17.40 7.21 8.00
N ALA A 226 -16.37 7.59 7.24
CA ALA A 226 -16.52 8.10 5.88
C ALA A 226 -16.57 6.96 4.84
N PRO A 227 -17.72 6.63 4.24
CA PRO A 227 -17.87 5.44 3.37
C PRO A 227 -17.08 5.53 2.06
N THR A 228 -16.60 6.71 1.67
CA THR A 228 -15.78 6.94 0.49
C THR A 228 -14.29 6.76 0.73
N VAL A 229 -13.88 6.55 1.98
CA VAL A 229 -12.47 6.46 2.38
C VAL A 229 -12.04 5.00 2.52
N VAL A 230 -10.92 4.67 1.89
CA VAL A 230 -10.15 3.43 2.13
C VAL A 230 -9.18 3.68 3.29
N CYS A 231 -9.11 2.76 4.25
CA CYS A 231 -8.22 2.82 5.40
C CYS A 231 -7.07 1.83 5.21
N GLU A 232 -5.85 2.34 5.14
CA GLU A 232 -4.63 1.52 5.15
C GLU A 232 -4.40 0.94 6.55
N LEU A 233 -3.99 -0.33 6.61
CA LEU A 233 -3.67 -1.04 7.84
C LEU A 233 -2.36 -1.82 7.64
N VAL A 234 -1.43 -1.68 8.58
CA VAL A 234 -0.20 -2.49 8.63
C VAL A 234 -0.46 -3.70 9.53
N ALA A 235 -0.51 -4.89 8.93
CA ALA A 235 -0.85 -6.14 9.61
C ALA A 235 0.40 -6.96 9.98
N ASP A 236 1.19 -6.46 10.93
CA ASP A 236 2.44 -7.09 11.40
C ASP A 236 2.42 -7.46 12.89
N GLY A 237 1.31 -7.21 13.60
CA GLY A 237 1.19 -7.43 15.04
C GLY A 237 1.95 -6.41 15.92
N VAL A 238 2.62 -5.42 15.30
CA VAL A 238 3.43 -4.41 15.98
C VAL A 238 2.81 -3.03 15.85
N HIS A 239 2.50 -2.61 14.63
CA HIS A 239 1.78 -1.36 14.36
C HIS A 239 0.36 -1.43 14.91
N LEU A 240 -0.28 -2.60 14.75
CA LEU A 240 -1.62 -2.85 15.23
C LEU A 240 -1.64 -4.15 16.02
N HIS A 241 -2.19 -4.08 17.24
CA HIS A 241 -2.67 -5.26 17.92
C HIS A 241 -3.81 -5.91 17.11
N ASP A 242 -3.90 -7.25 17.09
CA ASP A 242 -4.91 -7.99 16.29
C ASP A 242 -6.35 -7.53 16.56
N GLY A 243 -6.65 -7.19 17.81
CA GLY A 243 -7.93 -6.59 18.20
C GLY A 243 -8.25 -5.27 17.50
N MET A 244 -7.24 -4.45 17.19
CA MET A 244 -7.41 -3.21 16.42
C MET A 244 -7.50 -3.48 14.92
N LEU A 245 -6.71 -4.42 14.41
CA LEU A 245 -6.79 -4.87 13.01
C LEU A 245 -8.20 -5.40 12.69
N THR A 246 -8.73 -6.28 13.54
CA THR A 246 -10.08 -6.84 13.38
C THR A 246 -11.18 -5.81 13.63
N PHE A 247 -11.05 -4.92 14.62
CA PHE A 247 -11.99 -3.81 14.83
C PHE A 247 -12.09 -2.88 13.62
N ALA A 248 -10.95 -2.43 13.10
CA ALA A 248 -10.91 -1.54 11.93
C ALA A 248 -11.48 -2.22 10.69
N THR A 249 -11.12 -3.50 10.46
CA THR A 249 -11.64 -4.30 9.35
C THR A 249 -13.15 -4.49 9.44
N ALA A 250 -13.68 -4.80 10.63
CA ALA A 250 -15.12 -4.97 10.84
C ALA A 250 -15.90 -3.65 10.68
N THR A 251 -15.30 -2.52 11.06
CA THR A 251 -15.91 -1.19 10.96
C THR A 251 -15.87 -0.67 9.52
N ALA A 252 -14.73 -0.81 8.84
CA ALA A 252 -14.54 -0.33 7.48
C ALA A 252 -15.22 -1.24 6.45
N GLY A 253 -15.18 -2.55 6.69
CA GLY A 253 -15.45 -3.61 5.72
C GLY A 253 -14.21 -3.91 4.85
N PRO A 254 -14.08 -5.13 4.31
CA PRO A 254 -12.94 -5.53 3.48
C PRO A 254 -12.84 -4.74 2.18
N ASP A 255 -13.96 -4.18 1.71
CA ASP A 255 -13.96 -3.27 0.56
C ASP A 255 -13.32 -1.92 0.87
N ARG A 256 -13.12 -1.53 2.14
CA ARG A 256 -12.47 -0.27 2.49
C ARG A 256 -11.21 -0.43 3.32
N ALA A 257 -10.97 -1.59 3.91
CA ALA A 257 -9.69 -1.89 4.53
C ALA A 257 -8.68 -2.31 3.44
N ALA A 258 -7.55 -1.62 3.35
CA ALA A 258 -6.42 -1.99 2.50
C ALA A 258 -5.26 -2.41 3.39
N LEU A 259 -4.71 -3.60 3.19
CA LEU A 259 -3.45 -3.95 3.81
C LEU A 259 -2.31 -3.34 2.99
N ILE A 260 -1.36 -2.75 3.70
CA ILE A 260 -0.12 -2.23 3.15
C ILE A 260 1.05 -2.83 3.93
N THR A 261 2.26 -2.76 3.38
CA THR A 261 3.43 -3.16 4.15
C THR A 261 3.95 -2.05 5.03
N ASP A 262 3.96 -0.80 4.54
CA ASP A 262 4.81 0.26 5.11
C ASP A 262 6.28 -0.20 5.24
N ALA A 263 6.71 -1.13 4.38
CA ALA A 263 8.00 -1.78 4.49
C ALA A 263 9.13 -0.80 4.20
N MET A 264 10.20 -0.90 4.98
CA MET A 264 11.45 -0.21 4.71
C MET A 264 12.53 -1.19 4.23
N ALA A 265 13.73 -0.69 3.90
CA ALA A 265 14.79 -1.48 3.28
C ALA A 265 15.14 -2.79 4.00
N ALA A 266 14.87 -2.88 5.31
CA ALA A 266 15.10 -4.08 6.12
C ALA A 266 14.11 -5.23 5.90
N ALA A 267 13.02 -5.05 5.15
CA ALA A 267 12.13 -6.17 4.82
C ALA A 267 12.91 -7.27 4.09
N GLY A 268 12.86 -8.51 4.61
CA GLY A 268 13.64 -9.64 4.10
C GLY A 268 15.14 -9.63 4.44
N MET A 269 15.59 -8.71 5.30
CA MET A 269 16.99 -8.59 5.72
C MET A 269 17.17 -8.97 7.20
N ALA A 270 18.42 -9.18 7.62
CA ALA A 270 18.74 -9.48 9.01
C ALA A 270 18.61 -8.25 9.92
N ASP A 271 18.42 -8.48 11.22
CA ASP A 271 18.51 -7.43 12.24
C ASP A 271 19.83 -6.65 12.14
N GLY A 272 19.77 -5.33 12.38
CA GLY A 272 20.91 -4.44 12.20
C GLY A 272 20.52 -2.98 12.09
N GLU A 273 21.47 -2.16 11.63
CA GLU A 273 21.30 -0.72 11.45
C GLU A 273 20.96 -0.39 9.99
N TYR A 274 19.98 0.48 9.83
CA TYR A 274 19.41 0.92 8.56
C TYR A 274 19.13 2.42 8.59
N GLU A 275 18.65 2.95 7.46
CA GLU A 275 18.22 4.33 7.34
C GLU A 275 16.84 4.41 6.67
N LEU A 276 16.00 5.36 7.11
CA LEU A 276 14.76 5.75 6.45
C LEU A 276 14.71 7.28 6.36
N GLY A 277 14.82 7.84 5.14
CA GLY A 277 14.74 9.29 4.94
C GLY A 277 15.79 10.12 5.70
N GLY A 278 17.03 9.62 5.80
CA GLY A 278 18.07 10.26 6.60
C GLY A 278 17.97 10.02 8.11
N GLN A 279 16.98 9.26 8.58
CA GLN A 279 16.85 8.89 9.99
C GLN A 279 17.47 7.51 10.25
N ALA A 280 18.31 7.41 11.29
CA ALA A 280 18.89 6.14 11.72
C ALA A 280 17.82 5.22 12.35
N VAL A 281 17.77 3.98 11.88
CA VAL A 281 16.81 2.95 12.28
C VAL A 281 17.57 1.71 12.74
N THR A 282 17.21 1.20 13.92
CA THR A 282 17.69 -0.09 14.43
C THR A 282 16.57 -1.12 14.28
N VAL A 283 16.89 -2.26 13.69
CA VAL A 283 15.99 -3.41 13.57
C VAL A 283 16.44 -4.47 14.55
N ALA A 284 15.53 -4.85 15.46
CA ALA A 284 15.74 -5.92 16.43
C ALA A 284 14.47 -6.76 16.54
N ASP A 285 14.64 -8.08 16.53
CA ASP A 285 13.55 -9.06 16.47
C ASP A 285 12.58 -8.78 15.30
N GLY A 286 13.12 -8.33 14.16
CA GLY A 286 12.36 -7.94 12.99
C GLY A 286 11.60 -6.62 13.11
N VAL A 287 11.69 -5.87 14.21
CA VAL A 287 10.96 -4.61 14.40
C VAL A 287 11.85 -3.40 14.15
N ALA A 288 11.49 -2.57 13.18
CA ALA A 288 12.20 -1.34 12.83
C ALA A 288 11.81 -0.17 13.75
N ARG A 289 12.78 0.41 14.44
CA ARG A 289 12.59 1.58 15.32
C ARG A 289 13.65 2.64 15.11
N LEU A 290 13.28 3.91 15.24
CA LEU A 290 14.21 5.03 15.24
C LEU A 290 15.22 4.88 16.39
N ALA A 291 16.51 5.01 16.08
CA ALA A 291 17.58 4.89 17.06
C ALA A 291 17.50 5.98 18.15
N ARG A 292 16.91 7.14 17.83
CA ARG A 292 16.87 8.31 18.72
C ARG A 292 15.83 8.19 19.86
N ASP A 293 14.68 7.56 19.61
CA ASP A 293 13.52 7.61 20.51
C ASP A 293 12.67 6.32 20.54
N GLY A 294 13.00 5.32 19.72
CA GLY A 294 12.31 4.03 19.69
C GLY A 294 10.94 4.04 18.99
N ALA A 295 10.54 5.15 18.36
CA ALA A 295 9.34 5.20 17.55
C ALA A 295 9.46 4.23 16.35
N ILE A 296 8.36 3.63 15.94
CA ILE A 296 8.35 2.69 14.80
C ILE A 296 8.70 3.44 13.51
N ALA A 297 9.51 2.83 12.65
CA ALA A 297 10.04 3.44 11.43
C ALA A 297 9.82 2.54 10.21
N GLY A 298 8.58 2.56 9.71
CA GLY A 298 8.10 1.55 8.76
C GLY A 298 8.10 0.16 9.39
N SER A 299 8.00 -0.86 8.53
CA SER A 299 7.98 -2.27 8.92
C SER A 299 9.05 -3.08 8.17
N THR A 300 9.18 -4.35 8.53
CA THR A 300 9.92 -5.37 7.76
C THR A 300 8.97 -6.32 7.01
N LEU A 301 7.70 -5.93 6.88
CA LEU A 301 6.60 -6.76 6.39
C LEU A 301 6.66 -6.98 4.87
N THR A 302 6.10 -8.10 4.42
CA THR A 302 5.80 -8.37 3.01
C THR A 302 4.31 -8.65 2.83
N MET A 303 3.75 -8.45 1.64
CA MET A 303 2.30 -8.59 1.44
C MET A 303 1.77 -10.01 1.71
N ASP A 304 2.56 -11.05 1.41
CA ASP A 304 2.21 -12.43 1.76
C ASP A 304 2.20 -12.67 3.29
N ALA A 305 3.13 -12.03 4.02
CA ALA A 305 3.12 -12.05 5.48
C ALA A 305 1.94 -11.24 6.06
N ALA A 306 1.61 -10.09 5.49
CA ALA A 306 0.42 -9.31 5.86
C ALA A 306 -0.87 -10.10 5.68
N LEU A 307 -0.99 -10.83 4.55
CA LEU A 307 -2.11 -11.73 4.28
C LEU A 307 -2.20 -12.83 5.35
N ARG A 308 -1.09 -13.52 5.63
CA ARG A 308 -1.02 -14.58 6.66
C ARG A 308 -1.45 -14.06 8.03
N HIS A 309 -0.86 -12.95 8.46
CA HIS A 309 -1.16 -12.34 9.75
C HIS A 309 -2.63 -11.95 9.88
N ALA A 310 -3.22 -11.37 8.83
CA ALA A 310 -4.64 -11.04 8.82
C ALA A 310 -5.54 -12.28 8.95
N VAL A 311 -5.20 -13.37 8.24
CA VAL A 311 -5.95 -14.63 8.33
C VAL A 311 -5.79 -15.27 9.72
N ASP A 312 -4.59 -15.26 10.29
CA ASP A 312 -4.31 -15.77 11.64
C ASP A 312 -5.05 -14.97 12.72
N ALA A 313 -5.21 -13.66 12.53
CA ALA A 313 -6.04 -12.78 13.36
C ALA A 313 -7.55 -13.03 13.21
N GLY A 314 -7.95 -13.96 12.33
CA GLY A 314 -9.34 -14.40 12.16
C GLY A 314 -10.10 -13.73 11.01
N ILE A 315 -9.43 -12.94 10.16
CA ILE A 315 -10.07 -12.37 8.96
C ILE A 315 -10.23 -13.48 7.91
N PRO A 316 -11.44 -13.71 7.35
CA PRO A 316 -11.62 -14.72 6.31
C PRO A 316 -10.71 -14.48 5.11
N ILE A 317 -10.10 -15.54 4.56
CA ILE A 317 -9.15 -15.42 3.43
C ILE A 317 -9.71 -14.67 2.23
N ALA A 318 -11.01 -14.79 1.93
CA ALA A 318 -11.65 -14.05 0.84
C ALA A 318 -11.68 -12.53 1.09
N ASP A 319 -11.82 -12.13 2.36
CA ASP A 319 -11.79 -10.74 2.78
C ASP A 319 -10.35 -10.22 2.80
N ALA A 320 -9.42 -10.99 3.37
CA ALA A 320 -8.00 -10.66 3.36
C ALA A 320 -7.48 -10.51 1.92
N ALA A 321 -7.89 -11.39 0.99
CA ALA A 321 -7.57 -11.29 -0.44
C ALA A 321 -8.07 -9.99 -1.09
N ARG A 322 -9.27 -9.50 -0.71
CA ARG A 322 -9.75 -8.18 -1.15
C ARG A 322 -8.86 -7.07 -0.59
N MET A 323 -8.50 -7.16 0.68
CA MET A 323 -7.72 -6.15 1.39
C MET A 323 -6.28 -6.03 0.86
N VAL A 324 -5.67 -7.12 0.37
CA VAL A 324 -4.31 -7.11 -0.22
C VAL A 324 -4.29 -6.86 -1.73
N ALA A 325 -5.44 -6.85 -2.42
CA ALA A 325 -5.48 -6.76 -3.87
C ALA A 325 -6.60 -5.85 -4.40
N THR A 326 -7.86 -6.26 -4.26
CA THR A 326 -9.01 -5.56 -4.88
C THR A 326 -9.18 -4.13 -4.34
N THR A 327 -9.17 -3.98 -3.02
CA THR A 327 -9.38 -2.71 -2.34
C THR A 327 -8.26 -1.71 -2.64
N PRO A 328 -6.96 -2.05 -2.44
CA PRO A 328 -5.87 -1.15 -2.82
C PRO A 328 -5.82 -0.85 -4.32
N ALA A 329 -6.08 -1.83 -5.22
CA ALA A 329 -6.15 -1.55 -6.67
C ALA A 329 -7.20 -0.50 -7.01
N ARG A 330 -8.39 -0.60 -6.41
CA ARG A 330 -9.46 0.38 -6.63
C ARG A 330 -9.10 1.74 -6.04
N ALA A 331 -8.48 1.78 -4.86
CA ALA A 331 -8.08 3.02 -4.19
C ALA A 331 -7.17 3.87 -5.07
N ILE A 332 -6.21 3.24 -5.76
CA ILE A 332 -5.23 3.91 -6.62
C ILE A 332 -5.65 4.00 -8.10
N GLY A 333 -6.91 3.67 -8.41
CA GLY A 333 -7.48 3.82 -9.75
C GLY A 333 -7.02 2.78 -10.78
N LEU A 334 -6.64 1.57 -10.33
CA LEU A 334 -6.17 0.46 -11.17
C LEU A 334 -7.07 -0.79 -11.12
N GLY A 335 -8.22 -0.71 -10.45
CA GLY A 335 -9.16 -1.84 -10.30
C GLY A 335 -9.80 -2.34 -11.60
N ASP A 336 -9.69 -1.60 -12.70
CA ASP A 336 -10.09 -2.02 -14.05
C ASP A 336 -8.99 -2.82 -14.78
N ARG A 337 -7.82 -2.98 -14.16
CA ARG A 337 -6.65 -3.66 -14.75
C ARG A 337 -6.12 -4.79 -13.89
N VAL A 338 -6.10 -4.63 -12.57
CA VAL A 338 -5.46 -5.56 -11.61
C VAL A 338 -6.32 -5.72 -10.35
N GLY A 339 -5.89 -6.59 -9.43
CA GLY A 339 -6.49 -6.73 -8.10
C GLY A 339 -7.68 -7.69 -8.03
N ALA A 340 -8.02 -8.38 -9.13
CA ALA A 340 -9.03 -9.44 -9.12
C ALA A 340 -8.74 -10.52 -10.18
N LEU A 341 -9.16 -11.75 -9.87
CA LEU A 341 -9.19 -12.84 -10.84
C LEU A 341 -10.51 -12.76 -11.62
N GLN A 342 -10.49 -12.02 -12.72
CA GLN A 342 -11.66 -11.76 -13.55
C GLN A 342 -11.25 -11.66 -15.02
N VAL A 343 -12.09 -12.20 -15.91
CA VAL A 343 -11.88 -12.14 -17.37
C VAL A 343 -11.64 -10.70 -17.84
N GLY A 344 -10.61 -10.50 -18.66
CA GLY A 344 -10.20 -9.22 -19.22
C GLY A 344 -9.19 -8.44 -18.37
N LEU A 345 -9.03 -8.77 -17.08
CA LEU A 345 -7.99 -8.18 -16.24
C LEU A 345 -6.62 -8.78 -16.56
N ARG A 346 -5.56 -8.09 -16.12
CA ARG A 346 -4.18 -8.57 -16.25
C ARG A 346 -4.02 -9.89 -15.49
N ALA A 347 -3.31 -10.83 -16.09
CA ALA A 347 -3.00 -12.13 -15.49
C ALA A 347 -1.90 -11.99 -14.42
N ASP A 348 -2.31 -11.40 -13.29
CA ASP A 348 -1.53 -11.28 -12.06
C ASP A 348 -2.15 -12.19 -11.01
N LEU A 349 -1.42 -13.20 -10.55
CA LEU A 349 -1.90 -14.13 -9.52
C LEU A 349 -0.77 -14.61 -8.61
N VAL A 350 -1.15 -15.01 -7.41
CA VAL A 350 -0.25 -15.66 -6.43
C VAL A 350 -0.81 -17.05 -6.14
N VAL A 351 0.05 -18.05 -6.27
CA VAL A 351 -0.24 -19.43 -5.86
C VAL A 351 0.36 -19.63 -4.48
N LEU A 352 -0.47 -20.01 -3.51
CA LEU A 352 -0.07 -20.25 -2.13
C LEU A 352 -0.32 -21.71 -1.74
N ASP A 353 0.49 -22.24 -0.82
CA ASP A 353 0.25 -23.54 -0.19
C ASP A 353 -0.87 -23.47 0.87
N GLU A 354 -1.06 -24.54 1.65
CA GLU A 354 -2.10 -24.59 2.69
C GLU A 354 -1.81 -23.66 3.87
N ASP A 355 -0.53 -23.39 4.14
CA ASP A 355 -0.04 -22.47 5.19
C ASP A 355 0.11 -21.03 4.66
N LEU A 356 -0.39 -20.78 3.44
CA LEU A 356 -0.36 -19.50 2.75
C LEU A 356 1.05 -18.96 2.45
N ASN A 357 2.05 -19.83 2.30
CA ASN A 357 3.36 -19.46 1.78
C ASN A 357 3.32 -19.35 0.26
N VAL A 358 4.09 -18.42 -0.30
CA VAL A 358 4.18 -18.23 -1.75
C VAL A 358 4.87 -19.42 -2.40
N VAL A 359 4.16 -20.05 -3.34
CA VAL A 359 4.68 -21.15 -4.17
C VAL A 359 5.12 -20.64 -5.53
N ARG A 360 4.29 -19.79 -6.16
CA ARG A 360 4.60 -19.13 -7.44
C ARG A 360 3.87 -17.80 -7.58
N VAL A 361 4.48 -16.88 -8.31
CA VAL A 361 3.88 -15.59 -8.67
C VAL A 361 3.82 -15.49 -10.20
N LEU A 362 2.66 -15.08 -10.72
CA LEU A 362 2.45 -14.76 -12.12
C LEU A 362 2.24 -13.26 -12.22
N ARG A 363 2.94 -12.60 -13.14
CA ARG A 363 2.77 -11.17 -13.43
C ARG A 363 2.63 -10.97 -14.93
N GLY A 364 1.55 -10.35 -15.36
CA GLY A 364 1.30 -10.09 -16.78
C GLY A 364 1.32 -11.36 -17.64
N GLY A 365 0.88 -12.50 -17.09
CA GLY A 365 0.84 -13.78 -17.79
C GLY A 365 2.15 -14.57 -17.84
N SER A 366 3.22 -14.06 -17.21
CA SER A 366 4.53 -14.72 -17.10
C SER A 366 4.83 -15.12 -15.67
N TRP A 367 5.31 -16.35 -15.46
CA TRP A 367 5.77 -16.78 -14.15
C TRP A 367 7.07 -16.05 -13.79
N VAL A 368 7.16 -15.58 -12.56
CA VAL A 368 8.39 -15.00 -12.00
C VAL A 368 9.38 -16.14 -11.75
N GLU A 369 10.63 -15.96 -12.19
CA GLU A 369 11.72 -16.95 -12.05
C GLU A 369 12.33 -17.01 -10.64
#